data_AF-A0A0N4YE43-F1
#
_entry.id   AF-A0A0N4YE43-F1
#
_cell.length_a   1.000
_cell.length_b   1.000
_cell.length_c   1.000
_cell.angle_alpha   90.00
_cell.angle_beta   90.00
_cell.angle_gamma   90.00
#
_symmetry.space_group_name_H-M   'P 1'
#
loop_
_entity.id
_entity.type
_entity.pdbx_description
1 polymer ?
#
loop_
_entity_poly.entity_id
_entity_poly.type
_entity_poly.pdbx_seq_one_letter_code
_entity_poly.pdbx_strand_id
1 'polypeptide(L)'
;MCAVISPITSTIARLPSLPASERPASVQAVQRVLVDVAELLEQMELAVRDLSSGSAERTKYELRVKSYRNDKRLLDSELEKAVQRLREAADRDELLAYDEAVEMDQQEEQLIANTERLERSSRKIQNAYRMAVETEQIGTEVLGNLSAQRETISRARERMREADVELGRSNRLLNTMIRRVIQNRLLLLIVAILLMFSLLFLVYKSL
;
A
#
# COMPACT_ATOMS: atom_id res chain seq x y z
N MET A 1 21.52 15.96 -1.89
CA MET A 1 21.41 15.95 -0.42
C MET A 1 22.19 17.07 0.28
N CYS A 2 23.51 17.27 0.07
CA CYS A 2 24.23 18.38 0.73
C CYS A 2 23.64 19.77 0.42
N ALA A 3 23.12 19.97 -0.79
CA ALA A 3 22.42 21.20 -1.19
C ALA A 3 21.08 21.43 -0.46
N VAL A 4 20.47 20.38 0.11
CA VAL A 4 19.17 20.45 0.81
C VAL A 4 19.36 20.51 2.33
N ILE A 5 20.43 19.91 2.86
CA ILE A 5 20.74 19.94 4.30
C ILE A 5 21.21 21.33 4.75
N SER A 6 22.03 22.01 3.94
CA SER A 6 22.53 23.36 4.23
C SER A 6 21.43 24.42 4.47
N PRO A 7 20.36 24.52 3.64
CA PRO A 7 19.26 25.44 3.91
C PRO A 7 18.43 25.04 5.13
N ILE A 8 18.27 23.74 5.42
CA ILE A 8 17.56 23.27 6.63
C ILE A 8 18.31 23.68 7.90
N THR A 9 19.62 23.43 7.96
CA THR A 9 20.44 23.84 9.13
C THR A 9 20.46 25.35 9.31
N SER A 10 20.48 26.14 8.22
CA SER A 10 20.44 27.61 8.32
C SER A 10 19.07 28.17 8.71
N THR A 11 17.97 27.51 8.33
CA THR A 11 16.62 27.88 8.80
C THR A 11 16.37 27.45 10.25
N ILE A 12 16.86 26.28 10.67
CA ILE A 12 16.89 25.87 12.08
C ILE A 12 17.73 26.82 12.94
N ALA A 13 18.87 27.29 12.43
CA ALA A 13 19.69 28.28 13.14
C ALA A 13 19.04 29.69 13.19
N ARG A 14 18.15 30.03 12.25
CA ARG A 14 17.41 31.30 12.21
C ARG A 14 16.10 31.27 12.98
N LEU A 15 15.51 30.10 13.23
CA LEU A 15 14.28 29.93 14.02
C LEU A 15 14.25 30.69 15.36
N PRO A 16 15.35 30.82 16.13
CA PRO A 16 15.37 31.60 17.37
C PRO A 16 15.30 33.12 17.17
N SER A 17 15.70 33.63 16.00
CA SER A 17 15.78 35.08 15.72
C SER A 17 14.55 35.65 15.02
N LEU A 18 13.58 34.81 14.61
CA LEU A 18 12.37 35.26 13.93
C LEU A 18 11.27 35.70 14.92
N PRO A 19 10.38 36.64 14.53
CA PRO A 19 9.25 37.10 15.34
C PRO A 19 8.23 35.97 15.56
N ALA A 20 7.55 35.97 16.71
CA ALA A 20 6.68 34.88 17.19
C ALA A 20 5.59 34.44 16.18
N SER A 21 5.13 35.34 15.31
CA SER A 21 4.15 35.07 14.25
C SER A 21 4.69 34.25 13.08
N GLU A 22 5.98 34.35 12.75
CA GLU A 22 6.61 33.66 11.60
C GLU A 22 7.27 32.33 11.99
N ARG A 23 7.44 32.08 13.29
CA ARG A 23 7.96 30.83 13.85
C ARG A 23 7.14 29.59 13.46
N PRO A 24 5.79 29.55 13.59
CA PRO A 24 5.03 28.36 13.20
C PRO A 24 5.06 28.09 11.69
N ALA A 25 5.09 29.15 10.86
CA ALA A 25 5.17 29.02 9.40
C ALA A 25 6.55 28.48 8.95
N SER A 26 7.63 28.94 9.58
CA SER A 26 8.99 28.44 9.31
C SER A 26 9.19 27.01 9.81
N VAL A 27 8.62 26.63 10.97
CA VAL A 27 8.59 25.23 11.44
C VAL A 27 7.86 24.33 10.44
N GLN A 28 6.68 24.73 9.96
CA GLN A 28 5.95 23.96 8.96
C GLN A 28 6.71 23.83 7.63
N ALA A 29 7.40 24.89 7.18
CA ALA A 29 8.23 24.84 6.00
C ALA A 29 9.38 23.84 6.16
N VAL A 30 10.09 23.86 7.29
CA VAL A 30 11.16 22.90 7.59
C VAL A 30 10.61 21.47 7.66
N GLN A 31 9.42 21.28 8.25
CA GLN A 31 8.79 19.97 8.35
C GLN A 31 8.40 19.40 6.98
N ARG A 32 7.89 20.24 6.06
CA ARG A 32 7.63 19.83 4.67
C ARG A 32 8.92 19.38 3.96
N VAL A 33 9.99 20.17 4.07
CA VAL A 33 11.28 19.81 3.46
C VAL A 33 11.84 18.51 4.06
N LEU A 34 11.64 18.25 5.36
CA LEU A 34 12.03 16.97 5.99
C LEU A 34 11.22 15.77 5.47
N VAL A 35 9.95 15.98 5.10
CA VAL A 35 9.12 14.96 4.43
C VAL A 35 9.64 14.69 3.01
N ASP A 36 9.94 15.74 2.24
CA ASP A 36 10.50 15.60 0.89
C ASP A 36 11.87 14.86 0.91
N VAL A 37 12.70 15.15 1.92
CA VAL A 37 13.97 14.43 2.13
C VAL A 37 13.73 12.96 2.49
N ALA A 38 12.67 12.64 3.23
CA ALA A 38 12.31 11.27 3.57
C ALA A 38 11.90 10.47 2.32
N GLU A 39 11.06 11.06 1.47
CA GLU A 39 10.64 10.46 0.19
C GLU A 39 11.84 10.20 -0.72
N LEU A 40 12.77 11.16 -0.83
CA LEU A 40 13.99 10.99 -1.61
C LEU A 40 14.88 9.86 -1.05
N LEU A 41 14.95 9.73 0.28
CA LEU A 41 15.71 8.67 0.94
C LEU A 41 15.12 7.29 0.65
N GLU A 42 13.79 7.17 0.63
CA GLU A 42 13.07 5.95 0.25
C GLU A 42 13.30 5.57 -1.23
N GLN A 43 13.26 6.55 -2.14
CA GLN A 43 13.60 6.33 -3.54
C GLN A 43 15.05 5.86 -3.73
N MET A 44 15.99 6.41 -2.96
CA MET A 44 17.38 5.96 -2.97
C MET A 44 17.54 4.55 -2.39
N GLU A 45 16.78 4.18 -1.35
CA GLU A 45 16.76 2.81 -0.81
C GLU A 45 16.23 1.80 -1.83
N LEU A 46 15.17 2.14 -2.57
CA LEU A 46 14.63 1.31 -3.64
C LEU A 46 15.63 1.14 -4.80
N ALA A 47 16.27 2.23 -5.23
CA ALA A 47 17.31 2.18 -6.27
C ALA A 47 18.51 1.32 -5.83
N VAL A 48 18.92 1.39 -4.55
CA VAL A 48 19.98 0.56 -3.97
C VAL A 48 19.57 -0.91 -3.85
N ARG A 49 18.27 -1.20 -3.70
CA ARG A 49 17.73 -2.56 -3.64
C ARG A 49 17.66 -3.23 -5.02
N ASP A 50 17.44 -2.45 -6.08
CA ASP A 50 17.41 -2.94 -7.46
C ASP A 50 18.83 -3.22 -8.02
N LEU A 51 19.88 -2.70 -7.38
CA LEU A 51 21.27 -3.02 -7.69
C LEU A 51 21.63 -4.46 -7.27
N SER A 52 22.40 -5.15 -8.13
CA SER A 52 22.68 -6.59 -7.97
C SER A 52 23.29 -6.92 -6.60
N SER A 53 22.81 -8.02 -6.01
CA SER A 53 23.18 -8.49 -4.67
C SER A 53 24.62 -9.02 -4.65
N GLY A 54 25.59 -8.10 -4.59
CA GLY A 54 27.01 -8.44 -4.41
C GLY A 54 28.05 -7.39 -4.84
N SER A 55 27.66 -6.24 -5.41
CA SER A 55 28.64 -5.24 -5.85
C SER A 55 29.17 -4.39 -4.67
N ALA A 56 30.46 -4.05 -4.68
CA ALA A 56 31.07 -3.13 -3.72
C ALA A 56 30.41 -1.73 -3.73
N GLU A 57 29.75 -1.38 -4.84
CA GLU A 57 28.99 -0.14 -4.99
C GLU A 57 27.73 -0.15 -4.13
N ARG A 58 27.02 -1.29 -4.03
CA ARG A 58 25.86 -1.43 -3.13
C ARG A 58 26.24 -1.13 -1.68
N THR A 59 27.34 -1.72 -1.20
CA THR A 59 27.83 -1.48 0.17
C THR A 59 28.17 -0.01 0.42
N LYS A 60 28.75 0.68 -0.57
CA LYS A 60 29.07 2.12 -0.49
C LYS A 60 27.82 2.99 -0.46
N TYR A 61 26.81 2.69 -1.28
CA TYR A 61 25.56 3.43 -1.29
C TYR A 61 24.69 3.14 -0.06
N GLU A 62 24.68 1.90 0.42
CA GLU A 62 23.98 1.51 1.65
C GLU A 62 24.56 2.22 2.88
N LEU A 63 25.90 2.36 2.96
CA LEU A 63 26.55 3.13 4.02
C LEU A 63 26.17 4.62 3.97
N ARG A 64 26.11 5.21 2.77
CA ARG A 64 25.70 6.62 2.58
C ARG A 64 24.24 6.83 2.96
N VAL A 65 23.35 5.95 2.54
CA VAL A 65 21.93 5.97 2.92
C VAL A 65 21.76 5.85 4.44
N LYS A 66 22.51 4.96 5.09
CA LYS A 66 22.53 4.86 6.56
C LYS A 66 23.02 6.13 7.25
N SER A 67 24.07 6.77 6.71
CA SER A 67 24.55 8.07 7.22
C SER A 67 23.47 9.14 7.12
N TYR A 68 22.81 9.27 5.95
CA TYR A 68 21.75 10.26 5.74
C TYR A 68 20.52 10.01 6.61
N ARG A 69 20.20 8.74 6.89
CA ARG A 69 19.14 8.37 7.83
C ARG A 69 19.47 8.81 9.26
N ASN A 70 20.73 8.71 9.65
CA ASN A 70 21.18 9.19 10.96
C ASN A 70 21.13 10.72 11.04
N ASP A 71 21.59 11.41 10.00
CA ASP A 71 21.54 12.87 9.92
C ASP A 71 20.09 13.38 9.98
N LYS A 72 19.16 12.74 9.25
CA LYS A 72 17.72 13.06 9.33
C LYS A 72 17.18 12.92 10.76
N ARG A 73 17.51 11.84 11.47
CA ARG A 73 17.07 11.63 12.86
C ARG A 73 17.58 12.69 13.81
N LEU A 74 18.83 13.14 13.61
CA LEU A 74 19.40 14.24 14.39
C LEU A 74 18.63 15.54 14.12
N LEU A 75 18.40 15.88 12.85
CA LEU A 75 17.63 17.05 12.45
C LEU A 75 16.18 17.04 12.97
N ASP A 76 15.49 15.89 12.92
CA ASP A 76 14.15 15.72 13.49
C ASP A 76 14.17 16.01 15.00
N SER A 77 15.16 15.48 15.73
CA SER A 77 15.28 15.69 17.18
C SER A 77 15.63 17.15 17.55
N GLU A 78 16.41 17.84 16.72
CA GLU A 78 16.72 19.26 16.91
C GLU A 78 15.52 20.15 16.64
N LEU A 79 14.75 19.84 15.59
CA LEU A 79 13.50 20.54 15.29
C LEU A 79 12.47 20.35 16.41
N GLU A 80 12.29 19.12 16.90
CA GLU A 80 11.36 18.82 17.98
C GLU A 80 11.73 19.56 19.27
N LYS A 81 13.03 19.58 19.64
CA LYS A 81 13.52 20.37 20.78
C LYS A 81 13.32 21.87 20.59
N ALA A 82 13.51 22.39 19.38
CA ALA A 82 13.28 23.81 19.08
C ALA A 82 11.79 24.15 19.18
N VAL A 83 10.90 23.31 18.66
CA VAL A 83 9.44 23.48 18.75
C VAL A 83 8.98 23.39 20.20
N GLN A 84 9.50 22.46 20.99
CA GLN A 84 9.15 22.31 22.40
C GLN A 84 9.54 23.54 23.22
N ARG A 85 10.75 24.08 23.02
CA ARG A 85 11.18 25.34 23.66
C ARG A 85 10.30 26.53 23.27
N LEU A 86 9.80 26.55 22.03
CA LEU A 86 8.89 27.59 21.56
C LEU A 86 7.49 27.46 22.17
N ARG A 87 6.98 26.23 22.33
CA ARG A 87 5.71 25.97 23.02
C ARG A 87 5.79 26.35 24.50
N GLU A 88 6.84 25.93 25.19
CA GLU A 88 7.06 26.29 26.60
C GLU A 88 7.21 27.80 26.82
N ALA A 89 7.78 28.52 25.85
CA ALA A 89 7.84 29.98 25.89
C ALA A 89 6.47 30.64 25.63
N ALA A 90 5.67 30.09 24.70
CA ALA A 90 4.32 30.58 24.41
C ALA A 90 3.34 30.30 25.57
N ASP A 91 3.38 29.11 26.15
CA ASP A 91 2.54 28.72 27.29
C ASP A 91 2.86 29.59 28.53
N ARG A 92 4.13 29.96 28.73
CA ARG A 92 4.53 30.91 29.79
C ARG A 92 4.03 32.33 29.53
N ASP A 93 4.03 32.77 28.28
CA ASP A 93 3.55 34.10 27.88
C ASP A 93 2.02 34.20 28.05
N GLU A 94 1.29 33.12 27.72
CA GLU A 94 -0.15 33.00 27.92
C GLU A 94 -0.52 32.96 29.42
N LEU A 95 0.26 32.26 30.25
CA LEU A 95 0.08 32.24 31.72
C LEU A 95 0.34 33.60 32.38
N LEU A 96 1.25 34.41 31.84
CA LEU A 96 1.51 35.77 32.34
C LEU A 96 0.45 36.78 31.85
N ALA A 97 -0.08 36.60 30.63
CA ALA A 97 -1.20 37.37 30.12
C ALA A 97 -2.53 37.05 30.85
N TYR A 98 -2.65 35.83 31.38
CA TYR A 98 -3.80 35.41 32.19
C TYR A 98 -3.82 36.11 33.57
N ASP A 99 -2.67 36.39 34.18
CA ASP A 99 -2.59 36.95 35.54
C ASP A 99 -2.98 38.44 35.61
N GLU A 100 -2.83 39.21 34.51
CA GLU A 100 -3.13 40.66 34.47
C GLU A 100 -4.60 40.98 34.12
N ALA A 101 -5.36 40.02 33.58
CA ALA A 101 -6.75 40.20 33.14
C ALA A 101 -7.82 39.70 34.13
N VAL A 102 -7.42 39.10 35.26
CA VAL A 102 -8.34 38.36 36.16
C VAL A 102 -9.20 39.24 37.07
N GLU A 103 -8.90 40.51 37.29
CA GLU A 103 -9.50 41.21 38.44
C GLU A 103 -10.92 41.79 38.26
N MET A 104 -11.59 41.80 37.09
CA MET A 104 -12.93 42.44 37.05
C MET A 104 -14.07 41.90 36.15
N ASP A 105 -13.86 40.95 35.22
CA ASP A 105 -14.94 40.57 34.24
C ASP A 105 -15.24 39.04 34.10
N GLN A 106 -14.60 38.18 34.91
CA GLN A 106 -14.45 36.75 34.59
C GLN A 106 -15.68 35.85 34.78
N GLN A 107 -16.75 36.27 35.46
CA GLN A 107 -17.86 35.34 35.75
C GLN A 107 -18.92 35.24 34.63
N GLU A 108 -19.19 36.32 33.88
CA GLU A 108 -20.20 36.26 32.79
C GLU A 108 -19.61 35.72 31.48
N GLU A 109 -18.38 36.09 31.12
CA GLU A 109 -17.73 35.59 29.90
C GLU A 109 -17.44 34.08 29.97
N GLN A 110 -17.09 33.55 31.15
CA GLN A 110 -16.86 32.11 31.34
C GLN A 110 -18.13 31.27 31.16
N LEU A 111 -19.31 31.80 31.51
CA LEU A 111 -20.58 31.10 31.32
C LEU A 111 -21.03 31.11 29.85
N ILE A 112 -20.81 32.22 29.14
CA ILE A 112 -21.07 32.33 27.70
C ILE A 112 -20.13 31.40 26.91
N ALA A 113 -18.84 31.39 27.24
CA ALA A 113 -17.85 30.51 26.62
C ALA A 113 -18.14 29.02 26.89
N ASN A 114 -18.65 28.66 28.07
CA ASN A 114 -19.10 27.30 28.36
C ASN A 114 -20.34 26.92 27.55
N THR A 115 -21.30 27.84 27.39
CA THR A 115 -22.50 27.61 26.59
C THR A 115 -22.18 27.43 25.10
N GLU A 116 -21.26 28.24 24.56
CA GLU A 116 -20.82 28.11 23.16
C GLU A 116 -20.07 26.79 22.92
N ARG A 117 -19.24 26.35 23.88
CA ARG A 117 -18.57 25.05 23.83
C ARG A 117 -19.58 23.90 23.86
N LEU A 118 -20.62 23.98 24.68
CA LEU A 118 -21.68 22.99 24.75
C LEU A 118 -22.47 22.91 23.44
N GLU A 119 -22.81 24.06 22.86
CA GLU A 119 -23.53 24.12 21.58
C GLU A 119 -22.69 23.54 20.43
N ARG A 120 -21.39 23.87 20.36
CA ARG A 120 -20.47 23.25 19.39
C ARG A 120 -20.33 21.74 19.61
N SER A 121 -20.24 21.29 20.86
CA SER A 121 -20.18 19.86 21.18
C SER A 121 -21.46 19.13 20.76
N SER A 122 -22.62 19.73 21.02
CA SER A 122 -23.92 19.22 20.59
C SER A 122 -24.01 19.08 19.07
N ARG A 123 -23.59 20.11 18.31
CA ARG A 123 -23.52 20.05 16.84
C ARG A 123 -22.55 18.97 16.35
N LYS A 124 -21.40 18.81 17.00
CA LYS A 124 -20.43 17.74 16.69
C LYS A 124 -21.03 16.35 16.93
N ILE A 125 -21.73 16.16 18.04
CA ILE A 125 -22.42 14.89 18.36
C ILE A 125 -23.51 14.60 17.32
N GLN A 126 -24.31 15.60 16.95
CA GLN A 126 -25.34 15.43 15.93
C GLN A 126 -24.75 15.06 14.56
N ASN A 127 -23.64 15.70 14.18
CA ASN A 127 -22.93 15.38 12.95
C ASN A 127 -22.29 13.98 13.01
N ALA A 128 -21.70 13.60 14.14
CA ALA A 128 -21.15 12.27 14.35
C ALA A 128 -22.23 11.19 14.30
N TYR A 129 -23.40 11.44 14.89
CA TYR A 129 -24.55 10.56 14.81
C TYR A 129 -25.02 10.37 13.37
N ARG A 130 -25.17 11.47 12.60
CA ARG A 130 -25.52 11.38 11.18
C ARG A 130 -24.50 10.58 10.38
N MET A 131 -23.21 10.84 10.61
CA MET A 131 -22.11 10.12 9.95
C MET A 131 -22.10 8.63 10.32
N ALA A 132 -22.40 8.29 11.59
CA ALA A 132 -22.49 6.90 12.03
C ALA A 132 -23.64 6.16 11.33
N VAL A 133 -24.81 6.81 11.19
CA VAL A 133 -25.97 6.25 10.48
C VAL A 133 -25.68 6.06 8.98
N GLU A 134 -25.05 7.05 8.33
CA GLU A 134 -24.60 6.92 6.94
C GLU A 134 -23.60 5.76 6.79
N THR A 135 -22.68 5.60 7.74
CA THR A 135 -21.71 4.51 7.75
C THR A 135 -22.38 3.15 7.96
N GLU A 136 -23.40 3.05 8.80
CA GLU A 136 -24.19 1.83 9.01
C GLU A 136 -24.92 1.41 7.72
N GLN A 137 -25.49 2.37 6.99
CA GLN A 137 -26.13 2.12 5.70
C GLN A 137 -25.13 1.58 4.66
N ILE A 138 -23.97 2.23 4.52
CA ILE A 138 -22.89 1.76 3.64
C ILE A 138 -22.41 0.36 4.07
N GLY A 139 -22.24 0.12 5.38
CA GLY A 139 -21.84 -1.18 5.92
C GLY A 139 -22.84 -2.28 5.55
N THR A 140 -24.14 -1.99 5.63
CA THR A 140 -25.21 -2.91 5.24
C THR A 140 -25.17 -3.22 3.75
N GLU A 141 -24.95 -2.22 2.90
CA GLU A 141 -24.79 -2.40 1.45
C GLU A 141 -23.56 -3.25 1.12
N VAL A 142 -22.43 -3.00 1.77
CA VAL A 142 -21.19 -3.79 1.61
C VAL A 142 -21.42 -5.24 2.00
N LEU A 143 -22.10 -5.52 3.11
CA LEU A 143 -22.46 -6.89 3.51
C LEU A 143 -23.35 -7.57 2.47
N GLY A 144 -24.32 -6.84 1.91
CA GLY A 144 -25.15 -7.31 0.80
C GLY A 144 -24.32 -7.70 -0.43
N ASN A 145 -23.41 -6.82 -0.84
CA ASN A 145 -22.51 -7.05 -1.97
C ASN A 145 -21.57 -8.23 -1.74
N LEU A 146 -21.01 -8.38 -0.53
CA LEU A 146 -20.17 -9.53 -0.18
C LEU A 146 -20.95 -10.85 -0.22
N SER A 147 -22.21 -10.84 0.21
CA SER A 147 -23.09 -12.02 0.10
C SER A 147 -23.33 -12.40 -1.37
N ALA A 148 -23.63 -11.42 -2.24
CA ALA A 148 -23.80 -11.64 -3.67
C ALA A 148 -22.51 -12.11 -4.37
N GLN A 149 -21.36 -11.56 -3.98
CA GLN A 149 -20.05 -12.01 -4.45
C GLN A 149 -19.76 -13.45 -4.02
N ARG A 150 -20.06 -13.81 -2.77
CA ARG A 150 -19.92 -15.19 -2.27
C ARG A 150 -20.76 -16.17 -3.10
N GLU A 151 -22.00 -15.81 -3.41
CA GLU A 151 -22.87 -16.62 -4.26
C GLU A 151 -22.29 -16.78 -5.67
N THR A 152 -21.76 -15.70 -6.25
CA THR A 152 -21.13 -15.72 -7.58
C THR A 152 -19.90 -16.62 -7.61
N ILE A 153 -19.04 -16.56 -6.60
CA ILE A 153 -17.89 -17.45 -6.45
C ILE A 153 -18.36 -18.91 -6.28
N SER A 154 -19.42 -19.13 -5.50
CA SER A 154 -19.99 -20.47 -5.33
C SER A 154 -20.49 -21.05 -6.66
N ARG A 155 -21.21 -20.25 -7.45
CA ARG A 155 -21.68 -20.65 -8.80
C ARG A 155 -20.52 -20.90 -9.76
N ALA A 156 -19.48 -20.07 -9.73
CA ALA A 156 -18.29 -20.27 -10.55
C ALA A 156 -17.55 -21.57 -10.19
N ARG A 157 -17.45 -21.90 -8.88
CA ARG A 157 -16.88 -23.16 -8.41
C ARG A 157 -17.69 -24.37 -8.86
N GLU A 158 -19.02 -24.31 -8.79
CA GLU A 158 -19.84 -25.44 -9.26
C GLU A 158 -19.69 -25.65 -10.77
N ARG A 159 -19.72 -24.57 -11.57
CA ARG A 159 -19.45 -24.65 -13.02
C ARG A 159 -18.07 -25.22 -13.33
N MET A 160 -17.06 -24.85 -12.56
CA MET A 160 -15.70 -25.40 -12.71
C MET A 160 -15.68 -26.89 -12.42
N ARG A 161 -16.38 -27.33 -11.36
CA ARG A 161 -16.50 -28.75 -11.02
C ARG A 161 -17.25 -29.54 -12.09
N GLU A 162 -18.31 -28.97 -12.65
CA GLU A 162 -19.03 -29.56 -13.80
C GLU A 162 -18.13 -29.66 -15.03
N ALA A 163 -17.38 -28.60 -15.35
CA ALA A 163 -16.42 -28.60 -16.46
C ALA A 163 -15.31 -29.67 -16.27
N ASP A 164 -14.79 -29.85 -15.05
CA ASP A 164 -13.82 -30.90 -14.74
C ASP A 164 -14.40 -32.31 -14.97
N VAL A 165 -15.67 -32.52 -14.64
CA VAL A 165 -16.38 -33.79 -14.90
C VAL A 165 -16.57 -34.01 -16.41
N GLU A 166 -16.91 -32.97 -17.17
CA GLU A 166 -17.04 -33.05 -18.64
C GLU A 166 -15.69 -33.27 -19.35
N LEU A 167 -14.61 -32.66 -18.85
CA LEU A 167 -13.25 -32.91 -19.33
C LEU A 167 -12.82 -34.35 -19.05
N GLY A 168 -13.18 -34.91 -17.90
CA GLY A 168 -12.95 -36.32 -17.58
C GLY A 168 -13.67 -37.27 -18.56
N ARG A 169 -14.92 -36.97 -18.93
CA ARG A 169 -15.67 -37.75 -19.94
C ARG A 169 -15.06 -37.61 -21.34
N SER A 170 -14.66 -36.40 -21.71
CA SER A 170 -14.02 -36.11 -23.00
C SER A 170 -12.69 -36.84 -23.15
N ASN A 171 -11.86 -36.88 -22.10
CA ASN A 171 -10.62 -37.67 -22.07
C ASN A 171 -10.88 -39.16 -22.28
N ARG A 172 -11.95 -39.72 -21.68
CA ARG A 172 -12.32 -41.13 -21.88
C ARG A 172 -12.76 -41.43 -23.32
N LEU A 173 -13.53 -40.53 -23.93
CA LEU A 173 -13.94 -40.65 -25.33
C LEU A 173 -12.75 -40.52 -26.28
N LEU A 174 -11.86 -39.55 -26.06
CA LEU A 174 -10.63 -39.39 -26.83
C LEU A 174 -9.74 -40.64 -26.75
N ASN A 175 -9.55 -41.19 -25.56
CA ASN A 175 -8.69 -42.37 -25.39
C ASN A 175 -9.27 -43.62 -26.08
N THR A 176 -10.60 -43.74 -26.16
CA THR A 176 -11.25 -44.82 -26.94
C THR A 176 -11.13 -44.61 -28.44
N MET A 177 -11.25 -43.36 -28.93
CA MET A 177 -10.97 -43.03 -30.33
C MET A 177 -9.51 -43.32 -30.72
N ILE A 178 -8.55 -42.91 -29.89
CA ILE A 178 -7.12 -43.17 -30.11
C ILE A 178 -6.84 -44.67 -30.22
N ARG A 179 -7.38 -45.49 -29.30
CA ARG A 179 -7.24 -46.96 -29.38
C ARG A 179 -7.79 -47.55 -30.68
N ARG A 180 -8.97 -47.10 -31.13
CA ARG A 180 -9.57 -47.57 -32.40
C ARG A 180 -8.71 -47.19 -33.60
N VAL A 181 -8.15 -45.97 -33.62
CA VAL A 181 -7.25 -45.53 -34.70
C VAL A 181 -5.97 -46.36 -34.75
N ILE A 182 -5.36 -46.65 -33.59
CA ILE A 182 -4.16 -47.48 -33.49
C ILE A 182 -4.47 -48.91 -33.99
N GLN A 183 -5.59 -49.51 -33.57
CA GLN A 183 -6.01 -50.83 -34.02
C GLN A 183 -6.21 -50.90 -35.54
N ASN A 184 -6.91 -49.93 -36.13
CA ASN A 184 -7.12 -49.88 -37.57
C ASN A 184 -5.81 -49.72 -38.35
N ARG A 185 -4.90 -48.86 -37.86
CA ARG A 185 -3.56 -48.71 -38.48
C ARG A 185 -2.75 -50.01 -38.40
N LEU A 186 -2.78 -50.69 -37.26
CA LEU A 186 -2.08 -51.97 -37.08
C LEU A 186 -2.64 -53.05 -38.01
N LEU A 187 -3.97 -53.16 -38.12
CA LEU A 187 -4.64 -54.11 -39.00
C LEU A 187 -4.24 -53.87 -40.47
N LEU A 188 -4.27 -52.61 -40.91
CA LEU A 188 -3.85 -52.24 -42.27
C LEU A 188 -2.39 -52.64 -42.55
N LEU A 189 -1.48 -52.39 -41.58
CA LEU A 189 -0.08 -52.77 -41.70
C LEU A 189 0.11 -54.29 -41.81
N ILE A 190 -0.62 -55.09 -41.02
CA ILE A 190 -0.58 -56.56 -41.10
C ILE A 190 -1.06 -57.05 -42.47
N VAL A 191 -2.17 -56.51 -42.99
CA VAL A 191 -2.70 -56.88 -44.31
C VAL A 191 -1.71 -56.53 -45.42
N ALA A 192 -1.10 -55.33 -45.37
CA ALA A 192 -0.10 -54.92 -46.35
C ALA A 192 1.11 -55.86 -46.37
N ILE A 193 1.60 -56.28 -45.19
CA ILE A 193 2.72 -57.24 -45.07
C ILE A 193 2.31 -58.61 -45.64
N LEU A 194 1.13 -59.13 -45.30
CA LEU A 194 0.65 -60.41 -45.81
C LEU A 194 0.54 -60.43 -47.34
N LEU A 195 0.03 -59.35 -47.94
CA LEU A 195 -0.04 -59.21 -49.40
C LEU A 195 1.36 -59.19 -50.02
N MET A 196 2.30 -58.46 -49.40
CA MET A 196 3.69 -58.39 -49.87
C MET A 196 4.37 -59.76 -49.81
N PHE A 197 4.19 -60.51 -48.72
CA PHE A 197 4.68 -61.90 -48.61
C PHE A 197 4.04 -62.83 -49.64
N SER A 198 2.72 -62.73 -49.86
CA SER A 198 2.03 -63.54 -50.87
C SER A 198 2.56 -63.27 -52.29
N LEU A 199 2.84 -62.01 -52.62
CA LEU A 199 3.42 -61.64 -53.92
C LEU A 199 4.84 -62.20 -54.07
N LEU A 200 5.68 -62.06 -53.04
CA LEU A 200 7.05 -62.62 -53.04
C LEU A 200 7.03 -64.14 -53.22
N PHE A 201 6.13 -64.83 -52.51
CA PHE A 201 5.98 -66.29 -52.61
C PHE A 201 5.55 -66.73 -54.02
N LEU A 202 4.60 -66.02 -54.63
CA LEU A 202 4.17 -66.31 -56.00
C LEU A 202 5.29 -66.11 -57.02
N VAL A 203 6.07 -65.03 -56.89
CA VAL A 203 7.22 -64.78 -57.76
C VAL A 203 8.28 -65.86 -57.58
N TYR A 204 8.61 -66.24 -56.35
CA TYR A 204 9.58 -67.31 -56.08
C TYR A 204 9.16 -68.64 -56.69
N LYS A 205 7.86 -68.98 -56.63
CA LYS A 205 7.33 -70.22 -57.23
C LYS A 205 7.23 -70.13 -58.77
N SER A 206 7.13 -68.92 -59.32
CA SER A 206 7.08 -68.67 -60.76
C SER A 206 8.46 -68.69 -61.42
N LEU A 207 9.53 -68.51 -60.64
CA LEU A 207 10.92 -68.52 -61.08
C LEU A 207 11.49 -69.94 -60.99
#